data_AF-A0A9P7Q3B9-F1
#
_entry.id   AF-A0A9P7Q3B9-F1
#
_cell.length_a   1.000
_cell.length_b   1.000
_cell.length_c   1.000
_cell.angle_alpha   90.00
_cell.angle_beta   90.00
_cell.angle_gamma   90.00
#
_symmetry.space_group_name_H-M   'P 1'
#
loop_
_entity.id
_entity.type
_entity.pdbx_description
1 polymer ?
#
loop_
_entity_poly.entity_id
_entity_poly.type
_entity_poly.pdbx_seq_one_letter_code
_entity_poly.pdbx_strand_id
1 'polypeptide(L)'
;MSLLTAQLHPGRALGFLILGATLHDVLTRLKSEPQRFPQLEVIYSPEKPVTEPVCVTLPQNGLRLRFDGPEQRLRLIEVVDFTKTHITFKDRDLMKPSPNGTKVSGPSVSGESSMGPTFRHIYHRLLGPTYGGEFLPPPAGSRDNDHGIYVLSYPGVAFNFSLQKSAYSADKDVVTLLSSSSGPGQVATSMAIFSGASWAEARQTLWTQALPSVKQTSVLPRTKDVYPDQVSLVRIHGGGKLDLFRKWTKMAFRIQLGATTPQELVMELGPPNAIYRKNEQKMIIHKMRTTSNGQHGRPSAASGIGTGTGAGTGTGTGTFQRPEDLTDTDQSSMKTGTDDSDNDEDVCDPRADNPSASGECFFNYFYHGFDVLLSPATSPSAAPPGRCVTDEAENPIQSHPSERLVATKLVLHGNVPGSYEFNRHRRCRWDIAYLEEDAHGERGDEKEKEEVPQRITSETRFDEIERRMNEKWGSAYSAGHKLERQRGMALNRGWGDSPGSSCEFVGGWEESESGGGRRDVESGDSTTTLFGFPGLVFEVLRNNYVNTVTVF
;
A
#
# COMPACT_ATOMS: atom_id res chain seq x y z
N MET A 1 6.20 -16.24 -23.54
CA MET A 1 6.02 -14.84 -23.11
C MET A 1 7.36 -14.12 -23.26
N SER A 2 7.37 -12.87 -23.69
CA SER A 2 8.61 -12.07 -23.73
C SER A 2 9.10 -11.84 -22.31
N LEU A 3 10.40 -12.02 -22.06
CA LEU A 3 11.01 -11.68 -20.78
C LEU A 3 10.83 -10.18 -20.50
N LEU A 4 10.70 -9.84 -19.22
CA LEU A 4 10.80 -8.45 -18.77
C LEU A 4 12.17 -7.91 -19.18
N THR A 5 12.21 -6.82 -19.96
CA THR A 5 13.45 -6.07 -20.20
C THR A 5 13.53 -4.89 -19.25
N ALA A 6 14.62 -4.78 -18.49
CA ALA A 6 14.82 -3.74 -17.49
C ALA A 6 16.26 -3.19 -17.53
N GLN A 7 16.38 -1.86 -17.54
CA GLN A 7 17.69 -1.20 -17.46
C GLN A 7 18.16 -1.11 -15.99
N LEU A 8 19.39 -1.52 -15.74
CA LEU A 8 20.05 -1.39 -14.44
C LEU A 8 20.54 0.06 -14.25
N HIS A 9 20.12 0.70 -13.16
CA HIS A 9 20.67 1.96 -12.68
C HIS A 9 21.22 1.74 -11.26
N PRO A 10 22.55 1.51 -11.11
CA PRO A 10 23.16 1.25 -9.81
C PRO A 10 22.81 2.35 -8.79
N GLY A 11 22.44 1.93 -7.58
CA GLY A 11 22.07 2.86 -6.52
C GLY A 11 20.68 3.47 -6.64
N ARG A 12 19.92 3.18 -7.70
CA ARG A 12 18.67 3.91 -8.01
C ARG A 12 17.51 3.01 -8.40
N ALA A 13 17.67 2.14 -9.39
CA ALA A 13 16.52 1.43 -9.96
C ALA A 13 16.89 0.20 -10.80
N LEU A 14 15.90 -0.66 -11.03
CA LEU A 14 15.88 -1.67 -12.10
C LEU A 14 14.64 -1.44 -12.97
N GLY A 15 14.82 -0.83 -14.15
CA GLY A 15 13.73 -0.36 -14.99
C GLY A 15 12.86 0.65 -14.24
N PHE A 16 11.57 0.34 -14.09
CA PHE A 16 10.65 1.20 -13.34
C PHE A 16 10.64 0.97 -11.83
N LEU A 17 11.34 -0.05 -11.34
CA LEU A 17 11.43 -0.37 -9.92
C LEU A 17 12.48 0.56 -9.30
N ILE A 18 12.02 1.67 -8.73
CA ILE A 18 12.88 2.74 -8.19
C ILE A 18 13.01 2.57 -6.68
N LEU A 19 14.24 2.61 -6.16
CA LEU A 19 14.50 2.62 -4.72
C LEU A 19 13.81 3.84 -4.08
N GLY A 20 13.07 3.57 -3.01
CA GLY A 20 12.20 4.54 -2.33
C GLY A 20 10.81 4.72 -2.91
N ALA A 21 10.44 4.02 -3.99
CA ALA A 21 9.03 3.88 -4.37
C ALA A 21 8.22 3.22 -3.25
N THR A 22 6.95 3.57 -3.11
CA THR A 22 6.10 2.97 -2.07
C THR A 22 5.67 1.56 -2.47
N LEU A 23 5.39 0.70 -1.49
CA LEU A 23 4.80 -0.62 -1.70
C LEU A 23 3.50 -0.51 -2.50
N HIS A 24 2.68 0.49 -2.20
CA HIS A 24 1.43 0.75 -2.90
C HIS A 24 1.65 1.05 -4.39
N ASP A 25 2.57 1.94 -4.72
CA ASP A 25 2.87 2.31 -6.10
C ASP A 25 3.41 1.11 -6.89
N VAL A 26 4.35 0.37 -6.29
CA VAL A 26 5.00 -0.77 -6.93
C VAL A 26 3.98 -1.88 -7.18
N LEU A 27 3.20 -2.27 -6.17
CA LEU A 27 2.17 -3.31 -6.35
C LEU A 27 1.07 -2.87 -7.32
N THR A 28 0.63 -1.61 -7.28
CA THR A 28 -0.37 -1.09 -8.23
C THR A 28 0.13 -1.21 -9.66
N ARG A 29 1.40 -0.84 -9.91
CA ARG A 29 1.99 -0.97 -11.24
C ARG A 29 2.19 -2.42 -11.67
N LEU A 30 2.63 -3.30 -10.77
CA LEU A 30 2.78 -4.73 -11.09
C LEU A 30 1.42 -5.36 -11.42
N LYS A 31 0.37 -5.07 -10.64
CA LYS A 31 -1.01 -5.54 -10.87
C LYS A 31 -1.60 -5.02 -12.18
N SER A 32 -1.19 -3.84 -12.65
CA SER A 32 -1.67 -3.28 -13.92
C SER A 32 -1.17 -4.03 -15.16
N GLU A 33 -0.17 -4.91 -15.02
CA GLU A 33 0.43 -5.65 -16.13
C GLU A 33 0.46 -7.18 -15.84
N PRO A 34 -0.70 -7.84 -15.65
CA PRO A 34 -0.77 -9.24 -15.19
C PRO A 34 -0.11 -10.22 -16.17
N GLN A 35 -0.07 -9.90 -17.46
CA GLN A 35 0.63 -10.72 -18.47
C GLN A 35 2.16 -10.68 -18.30
N ARG A 36 2.71 -9.58 -17.77
CA ARG A 36 4.16 -9.44 -17.49
C ARG A 36 4.53 -9.92 -16.09
N PHE A 37 3.60 -9.81 -15.15
CA PHE A 37 3.74 -10.20 -13.75
C PHE A 37 2.61 -11.15 -13.34
N PRO A 38 2.62 -12.40 -13.82
CA PRO A 38 1.52 -13.34 -13.61
C PRO A 38 1.42 -13.90 -12.19
N GLN A 39 2.49 -13.79 -11.39
CA GLN A 39 2.54 -14.31 -10.03
C GLN A 39 3.25 -13.31 -9.12
N LEU A 40 2.56 -12.88 -8.07
CA LEU A 40 3.08 -12.00 -7.03
C LEU A 40 2.86 -12.66 -5.68
N GLU A 41 3.93 -12.80 -4.90
CA GLU A 41 3.87 -13.35 -3.55
C GLU A 41 4.29 -12.27 -2.55
N VAL A 42 3.43 -11.97 -1.58
CA VAL A 42 3.71 -10.99 -0.53
C VAL A 42 3.97 -11.74 0.78
N ILE A 43 5.16 -11.56 1.32
CA ILE A 43 5.64 -12.20 2.55
C ILE A 43 5.83 -11.11 3.60
N TYR A 44 5.22 -11.29 4.77
CA TYR A 44 5.26 -10.34 5.89
C TYR A 44 5.17 -11.10 7.22
N SER A 45 5.56 -10.45 8.33
CA SER A 45 5.33 -10.98 9.68
C SER A 45 3.93 -10.61 10.16
N PRO A 46 3.07 -11.57 10.50
CA PRO A 46 1.74 -11.27 11.07
C PRO A 46 1.82 -10.68 12.48
N GLU A 47 2.90 -10.94 13.24
CA GLU A 47 3.13 -10.41 14.59
C GLU A 47 3.64 -8.96 14.57
N LYS A 48 4.36 -8.56 13.51
CA LYS A 48 5.01 -7.26 13.37
C LYS A 48 4.86 -6.67 11.96
N PRO A 49 3.64 -6.53 11.43
CA PRO A 49 3.41 -6.21 10.01
C PRO A 49 3.78 -4.76 9.62
N VAL A 50 3.98 -3.87 10.60
CA VAL A 50 4.29 -2.44 10.38
C VAL A 50 5.73 -2.06 10.77
N THR A 51 6.50 -2.97 11.36
CA THR A 51 7.88 -2.72 11.77
C THR A 51 8.87 -3.62 11.02
N GLU A 52 8.52 -4.89 10.79
CA GLU A 52 9.35 -5.79 10.00
C GLU A 52 9.24 -5.51 8.50
N PRO A 53 10.30 -5.77 7.72
CA PRO A 53 10.29 -5.59 6.27
C PRO A 53 9.22 -6.45 5.57
N VAL A 54 8.60 -5.87 4.54
CA VAL A 54 7.69 -6.60 3.64
C VAL A 54 8.46 -7.04 2.40
N CYS A 55 8.33 -8.31 2.01
CA CYS A 55 8.99 -8.86 0.83
C CYS A 55 7.96 -9.20 -0.25
N VAL A 56 8.19 -8.72 -1.47
CA VAL A 56 7.39 -9.05 -2.66
C VAL A 56 8.26 -9.88 -3.59
N THR A 57 7.91 -11.15 -3.77
CA THR A 57 8.61 -12.08 -4.66
C THR A 57 7.86 -12.15 -5.99
N LEU A 58 8.61 -12.04 -7.08
CA LEU A 58 8.14 -12.18 -8.46
C LEU A 58 8.79 -13.43 -9.07
N PRO A 59 8.31 -14.64 -8.72
CA PRO A 59 9.01 -15.89 -9.04
C PRO A 59 9.12 -16.15 -10.54
N GLN A 60 8.18 -15.65 -11.35
CA GLN A 60 8.19 -15.76 -12.81
C GLN A 60 9.11 -14.74 -13.48
N ASN A 61 9.51 -13.68 -12.78
CA ASN A 61 10.45 -12.68 -13.26
C ASN A 61 11.85 -12.85 -12.63
N GLY A 62 12.00 -13.71 -11.62
CA GLY A 62 13.28 -13.91 -10.94
C GLY A 62 13.70 -12.70 -10.09
N LEU A 63 12.74 -11.93 -9.59
CA LEU A 63 12.99 -10.73 -8.78
C LEU A 63 12.43 -10.90 -7.37
N ARG A 64 13.11 -10.27 -6.40
CA ARG A 64 12.65 -10.14 -5.03
C ARG A 64 12.82 -8.68 -4.58
N LEU A 65 11.74 -8.07 -4.14
CA LEU A 65 11.68 -6.66 -3.75
C LEU A 65 11.45 -6.59 -2.26
N ARG A 66 12.22 -5.76 -1.53
CA ARG A 66 12.07 -5.63 -0.08
C ARG A 66 11.81 -4.19 0.32
N PHE A 67 10.76 -4.03 1.12
CA PHE A 67 10.28 -2.76 1.61
C PHE A 67 10.53 -2.66 3.12
N ASP A 68 10.81 -1.47 3.64
CA ASP A 68 10.82 -1.28 5.09
C ASP A 68 9.41 -1.42 5.69
N GLY A 69 9.32 -1.66 6.99
CA GLY A 69 8.03 -1.76 7.68
C GLY A 69 7.33 -0.41 7.81
N PRO A 70 7.94 0.59 8.47
CA PRO A 70 7.23 1.81 8.87
C PRO A 70 6.75 2.69 7.70
N GLU A 71 7.60 2.89 6.68
CA GLU A 71 7.29 3.77 5.55
C GLU A 71 6.82 3.02 4.30
N GLN A 72 6.95 1.68 4.30
CA GLN A 72 6.71 0.79 3.16
C GLN A 72 7.40 1.25 1.88
N ARG A 73 8.70 1.55 1.98
CA ARG A 73 9.55 2.05 0.89
C ARG A 73 10.49 0.97 0.40
N LEU A 74 10.62 0.83 -0.91
CA LEU A 74 11.52 -0.13 -1.55
C LEU A 74 12.98 0.18 -1.17
N ARG A 75 13.60 -0.70 -0.38
CA ARG A 75 14.98 -0.58 0.10
C ARG A 75 15.97 -1.41 -0.70
N LEU A 76 15.53 -2.56 -1.18
CA LEU A 76 16.37 -3.54 -1.86
C LEU A 76 15.63 -4.17 -3.03
N ILE A 77 16.30 -4.23 -4.18
CA ILE A 77 15.86 -5.00 -5.33
C ILE A 77 16.88 -6.11 -5.54
N GLU A 78 16.42 -7.35 -5.55
CA GLU A 78 17.26 -8.52 -5.74
C GLU A 78 16.85 -9.23 -7.03
N VAL A 79 17.84 -9.60 -7.82
CA VAL A 79 17.69 -10.52 -8.95
C VAL A 79 18.18 -11.87 -8.46
N VAL A 80 17.24 -12.79 -8.28
CA VAL A 80 17.47 -14.15 -7.77
C VAL A 80 17.60 -15.17 -8.90
N ASP A 81 17.13 -14.84 -10.10
CA ASP A 81 17.24 -15.68 -11.29
C ASP A 81 17.42 -14.80 -12.53
N PHE A 82 18.64 -14.78 -13.07
CA PHE A 82 19.00 -13.96 -14.23
C PHE A 82 18.38 -14.46 -15.53
N THR A 83 17.81 -15.67 -15.57
CA THR A 83 17.21 -16.24 -16.78
C THR A 83 15.78 -15.74 -17.02
N LYS A 84 15.15 -15.17 -15.98
CA LYS A 84 13.74 -14.75 -15.98
C LYS A 84 13.52 -13.25 -16.20
N THR A 85 14.60 -12.45 -16.20
CA THR A 85 14.56 -11.03 -16.55
C THR A 85 15.75 -10.69 -17.43
N HIS A 86 15.48 -10.02 -18.55
CA HIS A 86 16.50 -9.45 -19.41
C HIS A 86 16.98 -8.11 -18.85
N ILE A 87 18.25 -8.03 -18.43
CA ILE A 87 18.81 -6.85 -17.78
C ILE A 87 19.90 -6.23 -18.64
N THR A 88 19.84 -4.92 -18.83
CA THR A 88 20.82 -4.15 -19.61
C THR A 88 21.47 -3.06 -18.76
N PHE A 89 22.76 -2.80 -18.93
CA PHE A 89 23.49 -1.70 -18.31
C PHE A 89 24.29 -0.93 -19.36
N LYS A 90 24.01 0.38 -19.52
CA LYS A 90 24.63 1.22 -20.58
C LYS A 90 24.59 0.56 -21.97
N ASP A 91 23.39 0.11 -22.36
CA ASP A 91 23.11 -0.57 -23.64
C ASP A 91 23.87 -1.89 -23.86
N ARG A 92 24.41 -2.48 -22.79
CA ARG A 92 25.06 -3.80 -22.80
C ARG A 92 24.26 -4.79 -21.97
N ASP A 93 24.11 -6.01 -22.47
CA ASP A 93 23.38 -7.04 -21.74
C ASP A 93 24.18 -7.55 -20.55
N LEU A 94 23.51 -7.67 -19.40
CA LEU A 94 24.09 -8.22 -18.18
C LEU A 94 24.42 -9.71 -18.39
N MET A 95 23.48 -10.45 -18.98
CA MET A 95 23.67 -11.82 -19.45
C MET A 95 24.06 -11.77 -20.92
N LYS A 96 25.08 -12.53 -21.35
CA LYS A 96 25.26 -12.72 -22.79
C LYS A 96 24.09 -13.53 -23.32
N PRO A 97 23.34 -13.07 -24.34
CA PRO A 97 22.43 -13.94 -25.03
C PRO A 97 23.22 -15.12 -25.60
N SER A 98 22.74 -16.35 -25.40
CA SER A 98 23.31 -17.50 -26.08
C SER A 98 23.27 -17.21 -27.58
N PRO A 99 24.40 -17.20 -28.30
CA PRO A 99 24.43 -16.85 -29.72
C PRO A 99 23.66 -17.87 -30.60
N ASN A 100 23.27 -19.01 -30.03
CA ASN A 100 22.45 -20.00 -30.71
C ASN A 100 21.08 -20.08 -30.02
N GLY A 101 20.05 -19.56 -30.68
CA GLY A 101 18.63 -19.84 -30.40
C GLY A 101 18.23 -21.30 -30.68
N THR A 102 19.14 -22.24 -30.46
CA THR A 102 18.93 -23.67 -30.65
C THR A 102 18.81 -24.29 -29.27
N LYS A 103 17.66 -24.90 -28.99
CA LYS A 103 17.51 -25.84 -27.87
C LYS A 103 18.62 -26.89 -28.03
N VAL A 104 19.64 -26.85 -27.18
CA VAL A 104 20.70 -27.86 -27.19
C VAL A 104 20.13 -29.11 -26.52
N SER A 105 19.54 -29.98 -27.34
CA SER A 105 19.42 -31.39 -27.05
C SER A 105 20.81 -32.00 -27.20
N GLY A 106 21.60 -31.96 -26.13
CA GLY A 106 22.89 -32.64 -26.00
C GLY A 106 23.03 -33.14 -24.56
N PRO A 107 23.62 -34.32 -24.32
CA PRO A 107 23.57 -34.95 -23.01
C PRO A 107 24.30 -34.07 -22.01
N SER A 108 23.54 -33.66 -20.99
CA SER A 108 24.00 -32.94 -19.82
C SER A 108 25.10 -33.75 -19.13
N VAL A 109 26.34 -33.26 -19.23
CA VAL A 109 27.35 -33.60 -18.23
C VAL A 109 26.92 -32.89 -16.95
N SER A 110 26.76 -33.69 -15.91
CA SER A 110 26.20 -33.37 -14.61
C SER A 110 26.86 -32.14 -13.95
N GLY A 111 26.05 -31.13 -13.60
CA GLY A 111 26.37 -30.08 -12.64
C GLY A 111 26.42 -28.66 -13.22
N GLU A 112 25.41 -27.85 -12.89
CA GLU A 112 25.38 -26.37 -13.04
C GLU A 112 25.37 -25.81 -14.48
N SER A 113 24.20 -25.86 -15.11
CA SER A 113 23.84 -24.90 -16.18
C SER A 113 24.16 -23.47 -15.73
N SER A 114 24.84 -22.67 -16.57
CA SER A 114 25.26 -21.30 -16.24
C SER A 114 24.07 -20.35 -16.04
N MET A 115 23.52 -20.28 -14.83
CA MET A 115 22.28 -19.54 -14.53
C MET A 115 22.51 -18.03 -14.22
N GLY A 116 23.62 -17.44 -14.66
CA GLY A 116 23.94 -16.05 -14.32
C GLY A 116 25.15 -15.45 -15.06
N PRO A 117 25.40 -14.14 -14.88
CA PRO A 117 26.51 -13.45 -15.51
C PRO A 117 27.84 -13.88 -14.88
N THR A 118 28.85 -14.08 -15.72
CA THR A 118 30.18 -14.46 -15.25
C THR A 118 30.89 -13.28 -14.59
N PHE A 119 31.71 -13.55 -13.57
CA PHE A 119 32.58 -12.57 -12.92
C PHE A 119 33.39 -11.79 -13.95
N ARG A 120 34.00 -12.49 -14.92
CA ARG A 120 34.80 -11.86 -15.98
C ARG A 120 33.99 -10.86 -16.81
N HIS A 121 32.72 -11.15 -17.11
CA HIS A 121 31.86 -10.24 -17.86
C HIS A 121 31.47 -9.01 -17.02
N ILE A 122 31.10 -9.22 -15.76
CA ILE A 122 30.79 -8.12 -14.82
C ILE A 122 32.02 -7.21 -14.64
N TYR A 123 33.15 -7.78 -14.26
CA TYR A 123 34.36 -7.07 -13.86
C TYR A 123 35.09 -6.43 -15.03
N HIS A 124 35.26 -7.12 -16.18
CA HIS A 124 36.05 -6.58 -17.29
C HIS A 124 35.25 -5.90 -18.39
N ARG A 125 33.93 -6.15 -18.50
CA ARG A 125 33.13 -5.63 -19.64
C ARG A 125 31.98 -4.71 -19.25
N LEU A 126 31.39 -4.87 -18.07
CA LEU A 126 30.21 -4.10 -17.67
C LEU A 126 30.51 -2.96 -16.71
N LEU A 127 30.98 -3.28 -15.50
CA LEU A 127 31.14 -2.31 -14.42
C LEU A 127 32.58 -1.85 -14.22
N GLY A 128 33.56 -2.67 -14.64
CA GLY A 128 34.97 -2.37 -14.50
C GLY A 128 35.57 -2.88 -13.20
N PRO A 129 36.90 -2.66 -13.01
CA PRO A 129 37.59 -3.02 -11.78
C PRO A 129 37.02 -2.30 -10.56
N THR A 130 37.00 -3.00 -9.43
CA THR A 130 36.62 -2.48 -8.11
C THR A 130 37.51 -3.09 -7.04
N TYR A 131 37.41 -2.60 -5.80
CA TYR A 131 38.08 -3.16 -4.64
C TYR A 131 37.65 -4.61 -4.40
N GLY A 132 38.50 -5.36 -3.71
CA GLY A 132 38.18 -6.72 -3.29
C GLY A 132 36.84 -6.77 -2.55
N GLY A 133 36.01 -7.73 -2.94
CA GLY A 133 34.76 -8.05 -2.28
C GLY A 133 34.96 -8.70 -0.91
N GLU A 134 33.84 -9.00 -0.25
CA GLU A 134 33.80 -9.62 1.07
C GLU A 134 33.37 -11.08 0.97
N PHE A 135 34.04 -11.98 1.68
CA PHE A 135 33.59 -13.36 1.82
C PHE A 135 32.78 -13.55 3.11
N LEU A 136 31.53 -13.96 2.95
CA LEU A 136 30.64 -14.33 4.04
C LEU A 136 30.68 -15.86 4.20
N PRO A 137 31.22 -16.38 5.32
CA PRO A 137 31.26 -17.82 5.55
C PRO A 137 29.86 -18.41 5.73
N PRO A 138 29.67 -19.72 5.45
CA PRO A 138 28.39 -20.37 5.68
C PRO A 138 27.96 -20.27 7.16
N PRO A 139 26.65 -20.12 7.44
CA PRO A 139 26.13 -20.12 8.79
C PRO A 139 26.41 -21.46 9.49
N ALA A 140 26.86 -21.39 10.75
CA ALA A 140 27.22 -22.56 11.53
C ALA A 140 26.01 -23.50 11.74
N GLY A 141 26.13 -24.76 11.28
CA GLY A 141 25.10 -25.79 11.47
C GLY A 141 24.20 -26.08 10.27
N SER A 142 24.46 -25.47 9.10
CA SER A 142 23.76 -25.83 7.86
C SER A 142 24.32 -27.13 7.24
N ARG A 143 23.48 -27.92 6.55
CA ARG A 143 23.94 -29.17 5.89
C ARG A 143 24.99 -28.93 4.79
N ASP A 144 25.05 -27.71 4.24
CA ASP A 144 26.00 -27.23 3.22
C ASP A 144 27.17 -26.44 3.86
N ASN A 145 27.86 -27.05 4.82
CA ASN A 145 28.91 -26.41 5.63
C ASN A 145 30.18 -25.96 4.85
N ASP A 146 30.27 -26.16 3.54
CA ASP A 146 31.49 -25.91 2.77
C ASP A 146 31.42 -24.69 1.83
N HIS A 147 30.24 -24.16 1.51
CA HIS A 147 30.10 -23.03 0.58
C HIS A 147 29.71 -21.73 1.29
N GLY A 148 30.53 -20.70 1.14
CA GLY A 148 30.21 -19.33 1.53
C GLY A 148 29.81 -18.47 0.33
N ILE A 149 29.52 -17.20 0.61
CA ILE A 149 29.12 -16.22 -0.41
C ILE A 149 30.22 -15.17 -0.52
N TYR A 150 30.86 -15.07 -1.68
CA TYR A 150 31.71 -13.94 -2.01
C TYR A 150 30.87 -12.82 -2.63
N VAL A 151 30.90 -11.63 -2.03
CA VAL A 151 30.14 -10.46 -2.45
C VAL A 151 31.04 -9.46 -3.14
N LEU A 152 30.92 -9.35 -4.47
CA LEU A 152 31.57 -8.29 -5.24
C LEU A 152 30.70 -7.03 -5.20
N SER A 153 31.20 -5.97 -4.58
CA SER A 153 30.43 -4.74 -4.39
C SER A 153 30.92 -3.59 -5.28
N TYR A 154 29.95 -2.84 -5.81
CA TYR A 154 30.10 -1.55 -6.44
C TYR A 154 29.19 -0.53 -5.73
N PRO A 155 29.34 0.78 -5.97
CA PRO A 155 28.37 1.77 -5.52
C PRO A 155 26.95 1.44 -6.00
N GLY A 156 26.11 1.05 -5.05
CA GLY A 156 24.69 0.76 -5.24
C GLY A 156 24.33 -0.52 -5.99
N VAL A 157 25.28 -1.40 -6.27
CA VAL A 157 25.01 -2.75 -6.80
C VAL A 157 26.03 -3.76 -6.29
N ALA A 158 25.59 -4.97 -5.96
CA ALA A 158 26.47 -6.07 -5.54
C ALA A 158 26.07 -7.39 -6.20
N PHE A 159 27.06 -8.26 -6.40
CA PHE A 159 26.89 -9.60 -6.97
C PHE A 159 27.40 -10.64 -6.00
N ASN A 160 26.62 -11.70 -5.84
CA ASN A 160 26.96 -12.82 -4.98
C ASN A 160 27.48 -13.98 -5.81
N PHE A 161 28.58 -14.57 -5.39
CA PHE A 161 29.20 -15.75 -5.99
C PHE A 161 29.31 -16.84 -4.93
N SER A 162 28.83 -18.05 -5.23
CA SER A 162 29.01 -19.20 -4.34
C SER A 162 30.46 -19.67 -4.42
N LEU A 163 31.16 -19.72 -3.29
CA LEU A 163 32.57 -20.08 -3.24
C LEU A 163 32.84 -21.02 -2.07
N GLN A 164 33.58 -22.10 -2.32
CA GLN A 164 34.00 -23.01 -1.25
C GLN A 164 34.89 -22.29 -0.24
N LYS A 165 34.66 -22.55 1.05
CA LYS A 165 35.41 -21.95 2.16
C LYS A 165 36.90 -22.28 2.07
N SER A 166 37.24 -23.49 1.61
CA SER A 166 38.62 -23.95 1.39
C SER A 166 39.33 -23.22 0.23
N ALA A 167 38.57 -22.73 -0.76
CA ALA A 167 39.12 -22.02 -1.91
C ALA A 167 39.53 -20.58 -1.57
N TYR A 168 38.85 -19.95 -0.60
CA TYR A 168 39.07 -18.56 -0.19
C TYR A 168 40.20 -18.41 0.85
N SER A 169 41.03 -17.38 0.70
CA SER A 169 41.89 -16.85 1.76
C SER A 169 42.09 -15.34 1.55
N ALA A 170 42.30 -14.58 2.63
CA ALA A 170 42.47 -13.13 2.54
C ALA A 170 43.65 -12.70 1.65
N ASP A 171 44.70 -13.53 1.59
CA ASP A 171 45.91 -13.26 0.80
C ASP A 171 45.83 -13.76 -0.65
N LYS A 172 44.76 -14.45 -1.05
CA LYS A 172 44.60 -14.95 -2.42
C LYS A 172 43.99 -13.87 -3.31
N ASP A 173 44.48 -13.79 -4.54
CA ASP A 173 43.86 -12.96 -5.56
C ASP A 173 42.55 -13.58 -6.06
N VAL A 174 41.45 -13.12 -5.44
CA VAL A 174 40.09 -13.57 -5.77
C VAL A 174 39.68 -13.19 -7.19
N VAL A 175 40.25 -12.11 -7.76
CA VAL A 175 39.97 -11.70 -9.14
C VAL A 175 40.46 -12.76 -10.10
N THR A 176 41.69 -13.26 -9.92
CA THR A 176 42.25 -14.36 -10.71
C THR A 176 41.47 -15.66 -10.50
N LEU A 177 41.08 -15.96 -9.26
CA LEU A 177 40.28 -17.15 -8.93
C LEU A 177 38.94 -17.18 -9.66
N LEU A 178 38.17 -16.09 -9.58
CA LEU A 178 36.82 -15.99 -10.17
C LEU A 178 36.82 -15.66 -11.67
N SER A 179 37.92 -15.15 -12.21
CA SER A 179 38.06 -14.89 -13.66
C SER A 179 38.50 -16.12 -14.46
N SER A 180 39.03 -17.14 -13.79
CA SER A 180 39.52 -18.38 -14.41
C SER A 180 38.35 -19.20 -14.94
N SER A 181 38.34 -19.56 -16.23
CA SER A 181 37.22 -20.25 -16.90
C SER A 181 36.87 -21.64 -16.36
N SER A 182 37.74 -22.22 -15.52
CA SER A 182 37.53 -23.50 -14.84
C SER A 182 37.48 -23.36 -13.31
N GLY A 183 37.49 -22.12 -12.79
CA GLY A 183 37.49 -21.84 -11.36
C GLY A 183 36.11 -22.05 -10.71
N PRO A 184 36.05 -22.35 -9.40
CA PRO A 184 34.80 -22.42 -8.67
C PRO A 184 34.14 -21.03 -8.57
N GLY A 185 32.81 -20.97 -8.61
CA GLY A 185 32.07 -19.74 -8.30
C GLY A 185 32.13 -18.63 -9.36
N GLN A 186 32.41 -18.94 -10.62
CA GLN A 186 32.52 -17.93 -11.68
C GLN A 186 31.23 -17.20 -12.01
N VAL A 187 30.08 -17.79 -11.70
CA VAL A 187 28.77 -17.30 -12.10
C VAL A 187 28.09 -16.64 -10.91
N ALA A 188 27.58 -15.42 -11.11
CA ALA A 188 26.83 -14.75 -10.06
C ALA A 188 25.52 -15.51 -9.80
N THR A 189 25.24 -15.82 -8.53
CA THR A 189 24.02 -16.49 -8.08
C THR A 189 22.88 -15.50 -7.83
N SER A 190 23.20 -14.26 -7.50
CA SER A 190 22.23 -13.17 -7.35
C SER A 190 22.88 -11.80 -7.49
N MET A 191 22.06 -10.80 -7.76
CA MET A 191 22.44 -9.38 -7.79
C MET A 191 21.53 -8.58 -6.88
N ALA A 192 22.10 -7.65 -6.12
CA ALA A 192 21.38 -6.72 -5.26
C ALA A 192 21.58 -5.28 -5.74
N ILE A 193 20.49 -4.51 -5.86
CA ILE A 193 20.49 -3.06 -6.08
C ILE A 193 19.99 -2.39 -4.80
N PHE A 194 20.80 -1.49 -4.25
CA PHE A 194 20.59 -0.83 -2.95
C PHE A 194 21.13 0.59 -2.99
N SER A 195 20.73 1.44 -2.04
CA SER A 195 21.30 2.78 -1.89
C SER A 195 22.51 2.74 -0.97
N GLY A 196 23.71 3.11 -1.46
CA GLY A 196 24.93 3.15 -0.64
C GLY A 196 26.21 3.02 -1.47
N ALA A 197 27.37 3.25 -0.84
CA ALA A 197 28.67 3.19 -1.49
C ALA A 197 29.19 1.74 -1.64
N SER A 198 28.87 0.86 -0.69
CA SER A 198 29.20 -0.56 -0.73
C SER A 198 28.13 -1.39 -0.03
N TRP A 199 28.05 -2.69 -0.33
CA TRP A 199 27.11 -3.61 0.32
C TRP A 199 27.39 -3.77 1.81
N ALA A 200 28.68 -3.82 2.19
CA ALA A 200 29.10 -4.01 3.57
C ALA A 200 28.62 -2.88 4.50
N GLU A 201 28.63 -1.64 4.02
CA GLU A 201 28.11 -0.47 4.73
C GLU A 201 26.59 -0.39 4.64
N ALA A 202 26.04 -0.55 3.43
CA ALA A 202 24.60 -0.36 3.19
C ALA A 202 23.74 -1.36 3.96
N ARG A 203 24.16 -2.64 4.07
CA ARG A 203 23.36 -3.67 4.76
C ARG A 203 23.14 -3.38 6.26
N GLN A 204 24.02 -2.58 6.89
CA GLN A 204 23.92 -2.24 8.31
C GLN A 204 22.83 -1.20 8.58
N THR A 205 22.55 -0.36 7.58
CA THR A 205 21.63 0.79 7.71
C THR A 205 20.45 0.73 6.71
N LEU A 206 20.34 -0.35 5.93
CA LEU A 206 19.38 -0.53 4.85
C LEU A 206 17.93 -0.16 5.23
N TRP A 207 17.53 -0.55 6.43
CA TRP A 207 16.16 -0.39 6.95
C TRP A 207 15.95 0.90 7.74
N THR A 208 17.01 1.55 8.20
CA THR A 208 16.94 2.70 9.13
C THR A 208 17.39 4.01 8.49
N GLN A 209 18.22 3.96 7.44
CA GLN A 209 18.72 5.14 6.76
C GLN A 209 17.57 5.93 6.11
N ALA A 210 17.61 7.26 6.23
CA ALA A 210 16.69 8.11 5.49
C ALA A 210 16.98 7.99 3.98
N LEU A 211 15.94 7.64 3.20
CA LEU A 211 16.08 7.55 1.74
C LEU A 211 16.20 8.94 1.11
N PRO A 212 17.01 9.09 0.05
CA PRO A 212 17.02 10.29 -0.77
C PRO A 212 15.66 10.52 -1.43
N SER A 213 15.42 11.75 -1.89
CA SER A 213 14.18 12.09 -2.59
C SER A 213 14.02 11.28 -3.88
N VAL A 214 12.86 10.62 -4.02
CA VAL A 214 12.52 9.86 -5.24
C VAL A 214 12.54 10.74 -6.48
N LYS A 215 12.24 12.05 -6.35
CA LYS A 215 12.32 13.01 -7.46
C LYS A 215 13.76 13.31 -7.90
N GLN A 216 14.73 13.18 -6.99
CA GLN A 216 16.16 13.33 -7.27
C GLN A 216 16.76 12.03 -7.82
N THR A 217 16.23 10.88 -7.42
CA THR A 217 16.73 9.56 -7.85
C THR A 217 15.99 8.96 -9.05
N SER A 218 14.85 9.54 -9.44
CA SER A 218 14.06 9.04 -10.58
C SER A 218 14.90 9.01 -11.85
N VAL A 219 14.87 7.85 -12.49
CA VAL A 219 15.51 7.57 -13.78
C VAL A 219 14.53 7.70 -14.95
N LEU A 220 13.25 7.90 -14.64
CA LEU A 220 12.19 8.05 -15.64
C LEU A 220 12.12 9.52 -16.11
N PRO A 221 11.80 9.78 -17.40
CA PRO A 221 11.59 11.12 -17.90
C PRO A 221 10.54 11.84 -17.06
N ARG A 222 10.84 13.07 -16.61
CA ARG A 222 9.87 13.89 -15.89
C ARG A 222 8.76 14.29 -16.87
N THR A 223 7.55 13.78 -16.66
CA THR A 223 6.34 14.42 -17.21
C THR A 223 6.25 15.82 -16.59
N LYS A 224 5.69 16.79 -17.33
CA LYS A 224 5.64 18.22 -16.94
C LYS A 224 4.82 18.50 -15.67
N ASP A 225 4.20 17.49 -15.08
CA ASP A 225 3.34 17.62 -13.91
C ASP A 225 4.18 17.66 -12.62
N VAL A 226 4.35 18.86 -12.08
CA VAL A 226 5.01 19.08 -10.79
C VAL A 226 3.98 18.88 -9.68
N TYR A 227 3.80 17.63 -9.24
CA TYR A 227 3.03 17.35 -8.04
C TYR A 227 3.82 17.74 -6.79
N PRO A 228 3.16 18.27 -5.74
CA PRO A 228 3.84 18.64 -4.51
C PRO A 228 4.40 17.39 -3.80
N ASP A 229 5.35 17.59 -2.88
CA ASP A 229 5.98 16.45 -2.19
C ASP A 229 4.98 15.69 -1.34
N GLN A 230 5.20 14.38 -1.27
CA GLN A 230 4.31 13.43 -0.62
C GLN A 230 4.23 13.71 0.89
N VAL A 231 3.02 13.64 1.44
CA VAL A 231 2.81 13.62 2.90
C VAL A 231 3.52 12.40 3.50
N SER A 232 4.36 12.65 4.51
CA SER A 232 5.10 11.63 5.27
C SER A 232 4.52 11.35 6.64
N LEU A 233 3.89 12.34 7.28
CA LEU A 233 3.37 12.24 8.64
C LEU A 233 2.17 13.18 8.80
N VAL A 234 1.10 12.67 9.42
CA VAL A 234 -0.04 13.47 9.87
C VAL A 234 -0.02 13.55 11.39
N ARG A 235 0.10 14.76 11.93
CA ARG A 235 0.10 15.01 13.37
C ARG A 235 -1.26 15.46 13.84
N ILE A 236 -1.81 14.75 14.82
CA ILE A 236 -3.14 14.98 15.37
C ILE A 236 -3.01 15.80 16.66
N HIS A 237 -3.58 17.00 16.67
CA HIS A 237 -3.56 17.90 17.84
C HIS A 237 -4.86 17.86 18.66
N GLY A 238 -5.93 17.24 18.14
CA GLY A 238 -7.27 17.28 18.72
C GLY A 238 -8.01 18.58 18.36
N GLY A 239 -9.31 18.67 18.67
CA GLY A 239 -10.11 19.86 18.31
C GLY A 239 -10.23 20.11 16.81
N GLY A 240 -10.17 19.06 15.98
CA GLY A 240 -10.14 19.15 14.52
C GLY A 240 -8.86 19.72 13.90
N LYS A 241 -7.78 19.93 14.68
CA LYS A 241 -6.49 20.44 14.19
C LYS A 241 -5.56 19.30 13.78
N LEU A 242 -5.14 19.28 12.51
CA LEU A 242 -4.14 18.33 11.98
C LEU A 242 -3.04 19.03 11.18
N ASP A 243 -1.78 18.68 11.43
CA ASP A 243 -0.64 19.17 10.65
C ASP A 243 -0.06 18.06 9.76
N LEU A 244 0.04 18.32 8.46
CA LEU A 244 0.52 17.36 7.46
C LEU A 244 1.91 17.74 7.00
N PHE A 245 2.90 16.93 7.36
CA PHE A 245 4.31 17.15 7.04
C PHE A 245 4.68 16.49 5.72
N ARG A 246 5.33 17.25 4.84
CA ARG A 246 5.82 16.75 3.55
C ARG A 246 7.23 16.20 3.67
N LYS A 247 7.46 15.04 3.04
CA LYS A 247 8.76 14.39 3.05
C LYS A 247 9.82 15.23 2.34
N TRP A 248 11.06 15.19 2.85
CA TRP A 248 12.23 15.88 2.27
C TRP A 248 12.14 17.41 2.24
N THR A 249 11.12 18.01 2.87
CA THR A 249 10.95 19.45 3.00
C THR A 249 10.74 19.84 4.46
N LYS A 250 10.86 21.13 4.76
CA LYS A 250 10.41 21.68 6.06
C LYS A 250 8.98 22.22 6.00
N MET A 251 8.24 21.88 4.95
CA MET A 251 6.88 22.37 4.72
C MET A 251 5.87 21.47 5.42
N ALA A 252 4.94 22.10 6.10
CA ALA A 252 3.75 21.48 6.64
C ALA A 252 2.56 22.39 6.30
N PHE A 253 1.39 21.79 6.12
CA PHE A 253 0.15 22.54 6.00
C PHE A 253 -0.87 21.99 7.00
N ARG A 254 -1.77 22.84 7.45
CA ARG A 254 -2.76 22.51 8.46
C ARG A 254 -4.10 22.22 7.81
N ILE A 255 -4.74 21.13 8.21
CA ILE A 255 -6.17 20.91 8.01
C ILE A 255 -6.86 21.23 9.33
N GLN A 256 -7.74 22.22 9.28
CA GLN A 256 -8.73 22.51 10.32
C GLN A 256 -10.07 21.90 9.88
N LEU A 257 -10.49 20.81 10.54
CA LEU A 257 -11.81 20.24 10.33
C LEU A 257 -12.89 21.28 10.69
N GLY A 258 -13.99 21.29 9.94
CA GLY A 258 -15.07 22.27 10.04
C GLY A 258 -14.80 23.61 9.33
N ALA A 259 -13.58 23.87 8.84
CA ALA A 259 -13.23 25.14 8.20
C ALA A 259 -12.51 24.98 6.84
N THR A 260 -11.61 24.00 6.72
CA THR A 260 -10.78 23.84 5.52
C THR A 260 -11.64 23.51 4.30
N THR A 261 -11.46 24.27 3.24
CA THR A 261 -12.28 24.20 2.04
C THR A 261 -11.72 23.21 1.01
N PRO A 262 -12.56 22.69 0.09
CA PRO A 262 -12.10 21.82 -1.00
C PRO A 262 -11.02 22.47 -1.87
N GLN A 263 -11.10 23.79 -2.08
CA GLN A 263 -10.13 24.55 -2.87
C GLN A 263 -8.75 24.58 -2.19
N GLU A 264 -8.70 24.79 -0.87
CA GLU A 264 -7.46 24.74 -0.09
C GLU A 264 -6.85 23.34 -0.12
N LEU A 265 -7.67 22.29 0.01
CA LEU A 265 -7.19 20.91 -0.11
C LEU A 265 -6.55 20.65 -1.48
N VAL A 266 -7.20 21.07 -2.57
CA VAL A 266 -6.65 20.87 -3.93
C VAL A 266 -5.41 21.74 -4.18
N MET A 267 -5.36 22.95 -3.60
CA MET A 267 -4.18 23.82 -3.69
C MET A 267 -2.96 23.17 -3.03
N GLU A 268 -3.14 22.56 -1.86
CA GLU A 268 -2.06 21.93 -1.12
C GLU A 268 -1.75 20.51 -1.65
N LEU A 269 -2.75 19.65 -1.81
CA LEU A 269 -2.55 18.23 -2.11
C LEU A 269 -2.53 17.93 -3.61
N GLY A 270 -2.98 18.86 -4.45
CA GLY A 270 -3.34 18.57 -5.83
C GLY A 270 -4.74 17.93 -5.93
N PRO A 271 -5.19 17.58 -7.14
CA PRO A 271 -6.49 16.95 -7.34
C PRO A 271 -6.56 15.57 -6.67
N PRO A 272 -7.71 15.17 -6.09
CA PRO A 272 -7.89 13.84 -5.54
C PRO A 272 -7.80 12.77 -6.64
N ASN A 273 -7.42 11.55 -6.25
CA ASN A 273 -7.33 10.43 -7.20
C ASN A 273 -8.71 9.93 -7.63
N ALA A 274 -9.68 10.01 -6.73
CA ALA A 274 -11.09 9.73 -7.03
C ALA A 274 -11.99 10.61 -6.15
N ILE A 275 -13.17 10.93 -6.65
CA ILE A 275 -14.22 11.61 -5.88
C ILE A 275 -15.40 10.65 -5.79
N TYR A 276 -15.84 10.35 -4.57
CA TYR A 276 -16.98 9.48 -4.33
C TYR A 276 -18.12 10.27 -3.69
N ARG A 277 -19.32 10.28 -4.29
CA ARG A 277 -20.48 11.04 -3.78
C ARG A 277 -21.42 10.12 -3.03
N LYS A 278 -21.82 10.51 -1.82
CA LYS A 278 -22.66 9.67 -0.94
C LYS A 278 -24.03 9.32 -1.55
N ASN A 279 -24.55 10.16 -2.44
CA ASN A 279 -25.86 9.97 -3.06
C ASN A 279 -25.88 8.91 -4.17
N GLU A 280 -24.72 8.52 -4.71
CA GLU A 280 -24.62 7.52 -5.79
C GLU A 280 -24.96 6.09 -5.28
N GLN A 281 -24.71 5.78 -4.01
CA GLN A 281 -25.03 4.50 -3.38
C GLN A 281 -26.54 4.22 -3.28
N LYS A 282 -27.33 5.24 -2.95
CA LYS A 282 -28.80 5.12 -2.85
C LYS A 282 -29.40 4.72 -4.21
N MET A 283 -28.87 5.26 -5.31
CA MET A 283 -29.33 4.96 -6.68
C MET A 283 -29.01 3.52 -7.10
N ILE A 284 -27.82 2.98 -6.76
CA ILE A 284 -27.41 1.61 -7.12
C ILE A 284 -28.29 0.56 -6.44
N ILE A 285 -28.61 0.74 -5.16
CA ILE A 285 -29.49 -0.16 -4.38
C ILE A 285 -30.89 -0.21 -4.99
N HIS A 286 -31.43 0.94 -5.45
CA HIS A 286 -32.71 0.97 -6.14
C HIS A 286 -32.66 0.33 -7.53
N LYS A 287 -31.55 0.44 -8.26
CA LYS A 287 -31.38 -0.17 -9.59
C LYS A 287 -31.39 -1.70 -9.52
N MET A 288 -30.68 -2.28 -8.55
CA MET A 288 -30.70 -3.74 -8.30
C MET A 288 -32.09 -4.25 -7.85
N ARG A 289 -32.82 -3.45 -7.06
CA ARG A 289 -34.19 -3.80 -6.63
C ARG A 289 -35.23 -3.68 -7.75
N THR A 290 -34.95 -2.87 -8.76
CA THR A 290 -35.84 -2.71 -9.93
C THR A 290 -35.62 -3.84 -10.94
N THR A 291 -34.40 -4.36 -11.07
CA THR A 291 -34.12 -5.55 -11.89
C THR A 291 -34.70 -6.85 -11.31
N SER A 292 -34.88 -6.94 -9.98
CA SER A 292 -35.52 -8.11 -9.34
C SER A 292 -37.05 -8.08 -9.34
N ASN A 293 -37.68 -6.92 -9.59
CA ASN A 293 -39.14 -6.78 -9.67
C ASN A 293 -39.70 -6.67 -11.10
N GLY A 294 -38.85 -6.78 -12.13
CA GLY A 294 -39.22 -6.60 -13.54
C GLY A 294 -39.81 -7.82 -14.26
N GLN A 295 -40.10 -8.93 -13.57
CA GLN A 295 -40.51 -10.19 -14.22
C GLN A 295 -41.96 -10.63 -13.93
N HIS A 296 -42.90 -9.70 -13.71
CA HIS A 296 -44.35 -10.01 -13.73
C HIS A 296 -45.13 -8.98 -14.55
N GLY A 297 -44.97 -9.04 -15.87
CA GLY A 297 -45.82 -8.33 -16.84
C GLY A 297 -46.18 -9.25 -18.00
N ARG A 298 -47.30 -9.98 -17.88
CA ARG A 298 -47.88 -10.77 -18.98
C ARG A 298 -48.32 -9.84 -20.12
N PRO A 299 -47.96 -10.09 -21.40
CA PRO A 299 -48.75 -9.62 -22.51
C PRO A 299 -49.83 -10.65 -22.86
N SER A 300 -51.03 -10.14 -23.11
CA SER A 300 -52.21 -10.87 -23.54
C SER A 300 -52.07 -11.32 -25.00
N ALA A 301 -52.36 -12.58 -25.29
CA ALA A 301 -52.64 -13.04 -26.66
C ALA A 301 -53.72 -14.12 -26.64
N ALA A 302 -54.79 -13.85 -27.37
CA ALA A 302 -55.95 -14.70 -27.55
C ALA A 302 -55.69 -15.83 -28.56
N SER A 303 -56.54 -16.86 -28.46
CA SER A 303 -56.92 -17.82 -29.52
C SER A 303 -55.90 -18.89 -29.93
N GLY A 304 -56.26 -20.16 -29.75
CA GLY A 304 -55.65 -21.26 -30.51
C GLY A 304 -55.79 -22.64 -29.87
N ILE A 305 -56.91 -23.29 -30.10
CA ILE A 305 -57.21 -24.72 -29.86
C ILE A 305 -56.20 -25.62 -30.60
N GLY A 306 -55.77 -26.76 -30.02
CA GLY A 306 -55.15 -27.81 -30.83
C GLY A 306 -54.35 -28.88 -30.09
N THR A 307 -54.97 -30.06 -29.98
CA THR A 307 -54.49 -31.36 -29.47
C THR A 307 -53.39 -32.04 -30.30
N GLY A 308 -52.60 -32.92 -29.66
CA GLY A 308 -51.86 -34.03 -30.31
C GLY A 308 -50.50 -34.34 -29.64
N THR A 309 -50.41 -35.33 -28.74
CA THR A 309 -50.00 -36.74 -28.98
C THR A 309 -48.65 -36.94 -29.67
N GLY A 310 -47.69 -37.59 -28.99
CA GLY A 310 -46.50 -38.16 -29.62
C GLY A 310 -45.42 -38.63 -28.64
N ALA A 311 -45.29 -39.95 -28.49
CA ALA A 311 -44.37 -40.65 -27.60
C ALA A 311 -42.90 -40.62 -28.09
N GLY A 312 -41.95 -40.81 -27.16
CA GLY A 312 -40.53 -41.04 -27.48
C GLY A 312 -39.68 -41.36 -26.24
N THR A 313 -39.43 -42.64 -26.04
CA THR A 313 -38.56 -43.27 -25.03
C THR A 313 -37.07 -42.92 -25.21
N GLY A 314 -36.32 -42.72 -24.11
CA GLY A 314 -34.87 -42.64 -24.13
C GLY A 314 -34.22 -42.43 -22.75
N THR A 315 -33.52 -43.45 -22.29
CA THR A 315 -32.75 -43.60 -21.04
C THR A 315 -31.56 -42.64 -20.89
N GLY A 316 -31.22 -42.23 -19.66
CA GLY A 316 -29.81 -41.96 -19.30
C GLY A 316 -29.52 -40.73 -18.44
N THR A 317 -29.10 -40.99 -17.19
CA THR A 317 -28.02 -40.32 -16.42
C THR A 317 -28.04 -38.79 -16.24
N GLY A 318 -28.07 -38.38 -14.96
CA GLY A 318 -28.06 -36.99 -14.55
C GLY A 318 -26.78 -36.22 -14.88
N THR A 319 -26.96 -34.91 -15.03
CA THR A 319 -25.94 -33.88 -14.81
C THR A 319 -26.66 -32.53 -14.73
N PHE A 320 -26.63 -31.91 -13.56
CA PHE A 320 -27.02 -30.51 -13.40
C PHE A 320 -25.95 -29.65 -14.09
N GLN A 321 -26.26 -29.15 -15.28
CA GLN A 321 -25.47 -28.14 -15.97
C GLN A 321 -25.66 -26.79 -15.26
N ARG A 322 -24.60 -26.33 -14.63
CA ARG A 322 -24.41 -24.97 -14.13
C ARG A 322 -24.00 -24.09 -15.33
N PRO A 323 -24.68 -22.97 -15.63
CA PRO A 323 -24.13 -22.00 -16.58
C PRO A 323 -22.96 -21.28 -15.92
N GLU A 324 -21.80 -21.39 -16.57
CA GLU A 324 -20.61 -20.59 -16.30
C GLU A 324 -20.71 -19.24 -17.02
N ASP A 325 -19.74 -18.38 -16.73
CA ASP A 325 -19.45 -17.06 -17.32
C ASP A 325 -20.23 -15.85 -16.79
N LEU A 326 -19.61 -15.17 -15.81
CA LEU A 326 -19.38 -13.72 -15.84
C LEU A 326 -18.01 -13.43 -15.23
N THR A 327 -17.00 -13.33 -16.08
CA THR A 327 -15.70 -12.71 -15.79
C THR A 327 -15.86 -11.20 -16.01
N ASP A 328 -16.00 -10.44 -14.93
CA ASP A 328 -16.01 -8.97 -15.01
C ASP A 328 -14.56 -8.47 -15.00
N THR A 329 -14.17 -7.86 -16.12
CA THR A 329 -12.84 -7.30 -16.38
C THR A 329 -13.02 -5.80 -16.54
N ASP A 330 -12.79 -5.02 -15.48
CA ASP A 330 -12.90 -3.55 -15.51
C ASP A 330 -11.59 -2.90 -15.96
N GLN A 331 -11.23 -3.14 -17.22
CA GLN A 331 -10.24 -2.33 -17.92
C GLN A 331 -10.98 -1.31 -18.80
N SER A 332 -11.14 -0.09 -18.32
CA SER A 332 -11.07 1.06 -19.23
C SER A 332 -10.76 2.36 -18.49
N SER A 333 -9.59 2.89 -18.84
CA SER A 333 -9.32 4.32 -18.79
C SER A 333 -8.84 4.75 -20.18
N MET A 334 -9.11 6.01 -20.51
CA MET A 334 -8.40 6.86 -21.48
C MET A 334 -8.86 6.90 -22.96
N LYS A 335 -9.19 8.16 -23.34
CA LYS A 335 -9.02 8.86 -24.63
C LYS A 335 -10.07 8.71 -25.73
N THR A 336 -10.84 9.78 -25.90
CA THR A 336 -11.20 10.41 -27.19
C THR A 336 -11.06 11.93 -26.96
N GLY A 337 -10.31 12.72 -27.73
CA GLY A 337 -10.27 12.79 -29.18
C GLY A 337 -11.24 13.89 -29.60
N THR A 338 -10.76 15.14 -29.65
CA THR A 338 -11.47 16.30 -30.19
C THR A 338 -11.96 16.03 -31.61
N ASP A 339 -13.26 16.18 -31.85
CA ASP A 339 -13.81 16.52 -33.16
C ASP A 339 -15.07 17.38 -32.96
N ASP A 340 -15.16 18.44 -33.73
CA ASP A 340 -16.20 19.46 -33.71
C ASP A 340 -17.50 18.90 -34.30
N SER A 341 -18.61 19.02 -33.56
CA SER A 341 -19.93 19.20 -34.19
C SER A 341 -20.84 19.92 -33.22
N ASP A 342 -21.20 21.13 -33.61
CA ASP A 342 -22.23 21.95 -33.00
C ASP A 342 -23.57 21.19 -32.89
N ASN A 343 -24.33 21.65 -31.89
CA ASN A 343 -25.79 21.58 -31.79
C ASN A 343 -26.39 20.37 -31.06
N ASP A 344 -26.45 20.47 -29.73
CA ASP A 344 -27.60 20.04 -28.94
C ASP A 344 -27.77 20.98 -27.74
N GLU A 345 -28.70 21.92 -27.86
CA GLU A 345 -29.23 22.69 -26.74
C GLU A 345 -30.06 21.75 -25.85
N ASP A 346 -29.42 21.13 -24.86
CA ASP A 346 -30.16 20.51 -23.75
C ASP A 346 -30.71 21.61 -22.85
N VAL A 347 -31.96 21.96 -23.13
CA VAL A 347 -32.85 22.78 -22.31
C VAL A 347 -32.80 22.28 -20.87
N CYS A 348 -32.18 23.09 -20.00
CA CYS A 348 -32.28 22.92 -18.56
C CYS A 348 -33.76 23.02 -18.15
N ASP A 349 -34.35 21.90 -17.76
CA ASP A 349 -35.63 21.87 -17.03
C ASP A 349 -35.40 22.54 -15.66
N PRO A 350 -35.99 23.72 -15.38
CA PRO A 350 -35.68 24.49 -14.17
C PRO A 350 -36.53 24.04 -12.97
N ARG A 351 -36.99 22.78 -12.92
CA ARG A 351 -37.91 22.29 -11.87
C ARG A 351 -37.56 20.96 -11.21
N ALA A 352 -36.30 20.55 -11.27
CA ALA A 352 -35.77 19.49 -10.41
C ALA A 352 -34.90 20.06 -9.27
N ASP A 353 -35.39 21.10 -8.57
CA ASP A 353 -34.91 21.44 -7.23
C ASP A 353 -35.32 20.30 -6.29
N ASN A 354 -34.43 19.35 -6.09
CA ASN A 354 -34.49 18.44 -4.95
C ASN A 354 -33.51 18.97 -3.89
N PRO A 355 -33.97 19.69 -2.85
CA PRO A 355 -33.10 20.33 -1.84
C PRO A 355 -32.43 19.32 -0.89
N SER A 356 -32.58 18.01 -1.17
CA SER A 356 -32.20 16.91 -0.26
C SER A 356 -30.91 16.19 -0.68
N ALA A 357 -30.21 16.66 -1.70
CA ALA A 357 -28.90 16.10 -2.08
C ALA A 357 -27.81 16.79 -1.25
N SER A 358 -27.37 16.17 -0.15
CA SER A 358 -26.46 16.78 0.84
C SER A 358 -25.08 17.24 0.35
N GLY A 359 -24.78 17.20 -0.96
CA GLY A 359 -23.49 17.60 -1.53
C GLY A 359 -22.28 16.79 -1.05
N GLU A 360 -22.46 15.89 -0.09
CA GLU A 360 -21.38 15.19 0.61
C GLU A 360 -20.60 14.28 -0.34
N CYS A 361 -19.28 14.43 -0.29
CA CYS A 361 -18.39 13.62 -1.09
C CYS A 361 -17.06 13.36 -0.38
N PHE A 362 -16.45 12.24 -0.73
CA PHE A 362 -15.10 11.90 -0.32
C PHE A 362 -14.12 12.29 -1.42
N PHE A 363 -13.07 13.01 -1.02
CA PHE A 363 -11.87 13.17 -1.82
C PHE A 363 -10.89 12.07 -1.41
N ASN A 364 -10.67 11.11 -2.31
CA ASN A 364 -9.82 9.96 -2.04
C ASN A 364 -8.41 10.21 -2.55
N TYR A 365 -7.43 10.17 -1.66
CA TYR A 365 -6.01 10.34 -2.01
C TYR A 365 -5.24 9.05 -1.77
N PHE A 366 -5.45 8.04 -2.63
CA PHE A 366 -4.82 6.71 -2.56
C PHE A 366 -3.29 6.80 -2.38
N TYR A 367 -2.63 7.72 -3.08
CA TYR A 367 -1.18 7.91 -3.04
C TYR A 367 -0.67 8.73 -1.83
N HIS A 368 -1.56 9.47 -1.15
CA HIS A 368 -1.25 10.09 0.13
C HIS A 368 -1.60 9.22 1.33
N GLY A 369 -2.49 8.25 1.13
CA GLY A 369 -2.86 7.27 2.15
C GLY A 369 -4.01 7.73 3.06
N PHE A 370 -4.82 8.69 2.61
CA PHE A 370 -5.97 9.17 3.37
C PHE A 370 -7.10 9.65 2.47
N ASP A 371 -8.30 9.69 3.03
CA ASP A 371 -9.48 10.25 2.40
C ASP A 371 -10.06 11.39 3.24
N VAL A 372 -10.61 12.40 2.57
CA VAL A 372 -11.22 13.57 3.22
C VAL A 372 -12.70 13.58 2.93
N LEU A 373 -13.54 13.58 3.97
CA LEU A 373 -14.97 13.82 3.81
C LEU A 373 -15.23 15.33 3.75
N LEU A 374 -15.91 15.74 2.69
CA LEU A 374 -16.45 17.07 2.51
C LEU A 374 -17.95 17.03 2.81
N SER A 375 -18.38 17.80 3.81
CA SER A 375 -19.79 17.93 4.20
C SER A 375 -20.09 19.37 4.64
N PRO A 376 -21.37 19.73 4.85
CA PRO A 376 -21.73 20.99 5.49
C PRO A 376 -20.96 21.20 6.80
N ALA A 377 -20.59 22.45 7.07
CA ALA A 377 -19.76 22.80 8.21
C ALA A 377 -20.37 22.33 9.53
N THR A 378 -19.60 21.51 10.25
CA THR A 378 -19.97 20.99 11.58
C THR A 378 -18.86 21.37 12.56
N SER A 379 -19.24 21.68 13.80
CA SER A 379 -18.27 21.95 14.86
C SER A 379 -17.35 20.74 15.07
N PRO A 380 -16.03 20.94 15.15
CA PRO A 380 -15.09 19.86 15.43
C PRO A 380 -15.34 19.20 16.77
N SER A 381 -14.75 18.01 16.95
CA SER A 381 -14.71 17.31 18.23
C SER A 381 -14.10 18.16 19.36
N ALA A 382 -14.46 17.84 20.61
CA ALA A 382 -13.93 18.54 21.78
C ALA A 382 -12.39 18.48 21.85
N ALA A 383 -11.76 19.56 22.31
CA ALA A 383 -10.32 19.59 22.55
C ALA A 383 -9.94 18.67 23.73
N PRO A 384 -8.71 18.11 23.72
CA PRO A 384 -8.24 17.25 24.81
C PRO A 384 -8.18 17.99 26.16
N PRO A 385 -8.39 17.30 27.29
CA PRO A 385 -8.39 17.92 28.61
C PRO A 385 -7.04 18.54 28.97
N GLY A 386 -7.07 19.66 29.69
CA GLY A 386 -5.87 20.43 30.08
C GLY A 386 -5.37 21.41 28.99
N ARG A 387 -5.92 21.35 27.77
CA ARG A 387 -5.63 22.32 26.72
C ARG A 387 -6.58 23.52 26.88
N CYS A 388 -6.08 24.62 27.44
CA CYS A 388 -6.83 25.88 27.41
C CYS A 388 -7.02 26.30 25.95
N VAL A 389 -8.24 26.68 25.58
CA VAL A 389 -8.54 27.29 24.28
C VAL A 389 -7.98 28.72 24.28
N THR A 390 -6.66 28.87 24.27
CA THR A 390 -5.99 30.19 24.19
C THR A 390 -5.61 30.57 22.76
N ASP A 391 -6.25 29.95 21.76
CA ASP A 391 -6.28 30.44 20.37
C ASP A 391 -7.64 31.07 20.02
N GLU A 392 -8.36 31.63 21.00
CA GLU A 392 -9.44 32.59 20.72
C GLU A 392 -8.85 33.93 20.27
N ALA A 393 -8.10 33.93 19.17
CA ALA A 393 -7.67 35.14 18.49
C ALA A 393 -7.32 34.84 17.02
N GLU A 394 -8.27 34.31 16.26
CA GLU A 394 -8.43 34.53 14.80
C GLU A 394 -9.64 33.74 14.27
N ASN A 395 -10.85 34.28 14.48
CA ASN A 395 -11.66 34.78 13.38
C ASN A 395 -13.04 35.26 13.88
N PRO A 396 -13.36 36.56 13.73
CA PRO A 396 -14.70 37.07 13.97
C PRO A 396 -15.62 36.48 12.90
N ILE A 397 -16.70 35.83 13.32
CA ILE A 397 -17.93 35.55 12.54
C ILE A 397 -17.62 35.29 11.05
N GLN A 398 -17.04 34.15 10.71
CA GLN A 398 -17.12 33.67 9.33
C GLN A 398 -18.54 33.14 9.10
N SER A 399 -19.45 34.03 8.70
CA SER A 399 -20.77 33.69 8.18
C SER A 399 -20.63 33.02 6.81
N HIS A 400 -20.05 31.83 6.76
CA HIS A 400 -20.16 31.01 5.56
C HIS A 400 -21.61 30.54 5.44
N PRO A 401 -22.19 30.53 4.23
CA PRO A 401 -23.49 29.89 4.04
C PRO A 401 -23.37 28.44 4.53
N SER A 402 -24.31 27.99 5.36
CA SER A 402 -24.30 26.67 6.02
C SER A 402 -24.24 25.49 5.03
N GLU A 403 -24.41 25.76 3.74
CA GLU A 403 -24.34 24.79 2.63
C GLU A 403 -22.93 24.63 2.04
N ARG A 404 -21.94 25.46 2.42
CA ARG A 404 -20.57 25.32 1.93
C ARG A 404 -19.94 24.04 2.49
N LEU A 405 -19.49 23.18 1.57
CA LEU A 405 -18.75 21.98 1.93
C LEU A 405 -17.36 22.34 2.47
N VAL A 406 -17.00 21.74 3.59
CA VAL A 406 -15.68 21.83 4.23
C VAL A 406 -15.22 20.44 4.65
N ALA A 407 -13.92 20.28 4.87
CA ALA A 407 -13.37 19.05 5.42
C ALA A 407 -13.92 18.84 6.84
N THR A 408 -14.64 17.75 7.06
CA THR A 408 -15.21 17.42 8.38
C THR A 408 -14.68 16.12 8.95
N LYS A 409 -14.13 15.23 8.11
CA LYS A 409 -13.46 14.02 8.57
C LYS A 409 -12.23 13.72 7.73
N LEU A 410 -11.23 13.14 8.38
CA LEU A 410 -10.05 12.60 7.72
C LEU A 410 -9.88 11.12 8.09
N VAL A 411 -9.81 10.24 7.09
CA VAL A 411 -9.60 8.80 7.28
C VAL A 411 -8.17 8.46 6.88
N LEU A 412 -7.33 8.07 7.86
CA LEU A 412 -5.92 7.74 7.68
C LEU A 412 -5.75 6.23 7.55
N HIS A 413 -5.21 5.77 6.41
CA HIS A 413 -5.07 4.34 6.11
C HIS A 413 -3.66 3.82 6.44
N GLY A 414 -3.60 2.70 7.15
CA GLY A 414 -2.36 2.06 7.60
C GLY A 414 -1.72 1.13 6.57
N ASN A 415 -2.47 0.68 5.55
CA ASN A 415 -2.02 -0.26 4.52
C ASN A 415 -1.28 -1.49 5.10
N VAL A 416 -1.87 -2.12 6.12
CA VAL A 416 -1.23 -3.21 6.85
C VAL A 416 -1.34 -4.52 6.04
N PRO A 417 -0.23 -5.23 5.74
CA PRO A 417 -0.30 -6.54 5.09
C PRO A 417 -1.20 -7.52 5.84
N GLY A 418 -2.04 -8.26 5.10
CA GLY A 418 -3.04 -9.17 5.67
C GLY A 418 -4.39 -8.52 5.99
N SER A 419 -4.47 -7.18 6.03
CA SER A 419 -5.76 -6.49 6.14
C SER A 419 -6.55 -6.56 4.84
N TYR A 420 -7.87 -6.46 4.94
CA TYR A 420 -8.79 -6.44 3.79
C TYR A 420 -8.53 -5.28 2.82
N GLU A 421 -8.16 -4.11 3.34
CA GLU A 421 -7.84 -2.90 2.55
C GLU A 421 -6.40 -2.87 2.04
N PHE A 422 -5.63 -3.93 2.27
CA PHE A 422 -4.24 -3.94 1.87
C PHE A 422 -4.08 -3.61 0.38
N ASN A 423 -3.21 -2.64 0.13
CA ASN A 423 -2.84 -2.11 -1.16
C ASN A 423 -3.95 -1.35 -1.92
N ARG A 424 -5.00 -0.89 -1.23
CA ARG A 424 -5.95 0.11 -1.77
C ARG A 424 -5.45 1.54 -1.63
N HIS A 425 -4.83 1.83 -0.50
CA HIS A 425 -4.17 3.09 -0.21
C HIS A 425 -2.71 2.83 0.15
N ARG A 426 -1.87 3.83 -0.05
CA ARG A 426 -0.54 3.89 0.57
C ARG A 426 -0.68 3.98 2.09
N ARG A 427 0.30 3.45 2.83
CA ARG A 427 0.43 3.72 4.27
C ARG A 427 0.62 5.21 4.55
N CYS A 428 -0.27 5.77 5.36
CA CYS A 428 -0.14 7.09 5.97
C CYS A 428 0.28 6.94 7.43
N ARG A 429 1.46 7.47 7.77
CA ARG A 429 1.93 7.50 9.16
C ARG A 429 1.32 8.68 9.89
N TRP A 430 1.07 8.50 11.19
CA TRP A 430 0.48 9.52 12.03
C TRP A 430 1.05 9.47 13.45
N ASP A 431 0.94 10.59 14.16
CA ASP A 431 1.21 10.69 15.59
C ASP A 431 0.14 11.53 16.31
N ILE A 432 0.00 11.32 17.62
CA ILE A 432 -0.97 12.03 18.46
C ILE A 432 -0.20 12.96 19.41
N ALA A 433 -0.13 14.24 19.06
CA ALA A 433 0.73 15.22 19.74
C ALA A 433 0.32 15.47 21.20
N TYR A 434 -0.99 15.55 21.46
CA TYR A 434 -1.50 15.89 22.79
C TYR A 434 -1.33 14.78 23.84
N LEU A 435 -0.81 13.61 23.45
CA LEU A 435 -0.42 12.54 24.38
C LEU A 435 1.06 12.65 24.81
N GLU A 436 1.85 13.51 24.16
CA GLU A 436 3.24 13.75 24.52
C GLU A 436 3.39 14.87 25.55
N GLU A 437 2.56 15.91 25.44
CA GLU A 437 2.64 17.14 26.24
C GLU A 437 2.53 16.87 27.75
N ASP A 438 1.75 15.86 28.15
CA ASP A 438 1.55 15.49 29.56
C ASP A 438 2.73 14.74 30.19
N ALA A 439 3.66 14.19 29.39
CA ALA A 439 4.80 13.47 29.92
C ALA A 439 5.91 14.40 30.43
N HIS A 440 5.82 15.69 30.13
CA HIS A 440 6.75 16.74 30.59
C HIS A 440 6.16 17.63 31.70
N GLY A 441 4.87 17.53 32.00
CA GLY A 441 4.22 18.21 33.12
C GLY A 441 4.17 17.30 34.33
N GLU A 442 4.73 17.73 35.46
CA GLU A 442 4.77 17.02 36.76
C GLU A 442 5.80 15.88 36.91
N ARG A 443 7.09 16.16 36.67
CA ARG A 443 8.15 15.48 37.43
C ARG A 443 8.93 16.52 38.24
N GLY A 444 8.56 16.63 39.51
CA GLY A 444 9.44 17.19 40.53
C GLY A 444 10.70 16.36 40.63
N ASP A 445 11.82 17.06 40.64
CA ASP A 445 13.18 16.72 41.07
C ASP A 445 13.63 15.25 41.23
N GLU A 446 14.81 15.03 40.64
CA GLU A 446 15.85 14.03 40.95
C GLU A 446 15.83 12.66 40.24
N LYS A 447 16.76 12.58 39.28
CA LYS A 447 17.66 11.43 38.98
C LYS A 447 16.99 10.05 38.85
N GLU A 448 16.49 9.76 37.66
CA GLU A 448 16.55 8.41 37.08
C GLU A 448 16.59 8.54 35.55
N LYS A 449 17.38 7.69 34.90
CA LYS A 449 17.76 7.74 33.47
C LYS A 449 16.57 8.09 32.56
N GLU A 450 16.70 9.16 31.78
CA GLU A 450 15.72 9.66 30.81
C GLU A 450 15.36 8.57 29.77
N GLU A 451 14.31 7.80 30.04
CA GLU A 451 13.51 7.22 28.96
C GLU A 451 12.60 8.35 28.44
N VAL A 452 12.99 8.96 27.32
CA VAL A 452 12.17 9.93 26.61
C VAL A 452 10.75 9.35 26.43
N PRO A 453 9.68 10.05 26.86
CA PRO A 453 8.34 9.50 26.74
C PRO A 453 8.03 9.14 25.29
N GLN A 454 7.71 7.86 25.08
CA GLN A 454 7.53 7.31 23.74
C GLN A 454 6.32 7.94 23.06
N ARG A 455 6.58 8.72 22.00
CA ARG A 455 5.57 9.29 21.08
C ARG A 455 4.58 8.20 20.66
N ILE A 456 3.28 8.50 20.74
CA ILE A 456 2.24 7.61 20.19
C ILE A 456 2.18 7.80 18.68
N THR A 457 2.47 6.72 17.95
CA THR A 457 2.61 6.72 16.49
C THR A 457 1.77 5.61 15.86
N SER A 458 1.68 5.63 14.53
CA SER A 458 1.09 4.56 13.71
C SER A 458 1.77 3.18 13.85
N GLU A 459 2.92 3.10 14.51
CA GLU A 459 3.63 1.85 14.81
C GLU A 459 3.36 1.32 16.23
N THR A 460 2.72 2.12 17.09
CA THR A 460 2.37 1.74 18.46
C THR A 460 1.22 0.73 18.45
N ARG A 461 1.31 -0.32 19.27
CA ARG A 461 0.23 -1.30 19.45
C ARG A 461 -0.99 -0.65 20.11
N PHE A 462 -2.18 -1.11 19.73
CA PHE A 462 -3.42 -0.45 20.17
C PHE A 462 -3.66 -0.55 21.69
N ASP A 463 -3.36 -1.66 22.36
CA ASP A 463 -3.43 -1.74 23.84
C ASP A 463 -2.71 -0.57 24.56
N GLU A 464 -1.55 -0.14 24.05
CA GLU A 464 -0.81 1.01 24.62
C GLU A 464 -1.47 2.34 24.25
N ILE A 465 -1.99 2.47 23.02
CA ILE A 465 -2.76 3.64 22.58
C ILE A 465 -4.01 3.80 23.47
N GLU A 466 -4.75 2.71 23.67
CA GLU A 466 -5.96 2.67 24.50
C GLU A 466 -5.65 3.08 25.94
N ARG A 467 -4.59 2.52 26.54
CA ARG A 467 -4.16 2.88 27.90
C ARG A 467 -3.91 4.39 28.03
N ARG A 468 -3.11 4.96 27.12
CA ARG A 468 -2.73 6.38 27.13
C ARG A 468 -3.90 7.31 26.87
N MET A 469 -4.81 6.91 25.97
CA MET A 469 -6.01 7.67 25.67
C MET A 469 -6.98 7.67 26.87
N ASN A 470 -7.15 6.52 27.53
CA ASN A 470 -7.94 6.43 28.76
C ASN A 470 -7.35 7.26 29.91
N GLU A 471 -6.02 7.30 30.05
CA GLU A 471 -5.34 8.17 31.02
C GLU A 471 -5.59 9.66 30.74
N LYS A 472 -5.41 10.09 29.49
CA LYS A 472 -5.59 11.49 29.07
C LYS A 472 -7.03 11.97 29.23
N TRP A 473 -7.99 11.15 28.81
CA TRP A 473 -9.41 11.51 28.80
C TRP A 473 -10.13 11.14 30.09
N GLY A 474 -9.49 10.38 30.99
CA GLY A 474 -10.10 9.91 32.23
C GLY A 474 -10.66 11.01 33.14
N SER A 475 -10.02 12.18 33.17
CA SER A 475 -10.48 13.34 33.96
C SER A 475 -11.69 14.06 33.38
N ALA A 476 -11.93 13.96 32.07
CA ALA A 476 -13.10 14.53 31.40
C ALA A 476 -14.36 13.68 31.58
N TYR A 477 -14.21 12.41 31.98
CA TYR A 477 -15.32 11.53 32.32
C TYR A 477 -15.58 11.59 33.84
N SER A 478 -16.49 12.47 34.26
CA SER A 478 -16.91 12.61 35.67
C SER A 478 -17.37 11.29 36.30
N ALA A 479 -17.09 11.15 37.60
CA ALA A 479 -17.12 9.98 38.50
C ALA A 479 -18.43 9.16 38.66
N GLY A 480 -19.27 9.04 37.64
CA GLY A 480 -20.50 8.22 37.64
C GLY A 480 -20.67 7.32 36.41
N HIS A 481 -20.04 7.66 35.28
CA HIS A 481 -19.92 6.77 34.13
C HIS A 481 -18.60 6.02 34.23
N LYS A 482 -18.59 4.91 34.98
CA LYS A 482 -17.62 3.85 34.67
C LYS A 482 -17.75 3.60 33.17
N LEU A 483 -16.63 3.50 32.46
CA LEU A 483 -16.61 2.92 31.12
C LEU A 483 -17.47 1.64 31.19
N GLU A 484 -18.72 1.68 30.74
CA GLU A 484 -19.16 0.60 29.89
C GLU A 484 -18.10 0.65 28.81
N ARG A 485 -17.10 -0.23 28.93
CA ARG A 485 -16.08 -0.44 27.91
C ARG A 485 -16.82 -0.25 26.60
N GLN A 486 -16.54 0.81 25.84
CA GLN A 486 -17.10 0.95 24.51
C GLN A 486 -16.56 -0.27 23.79
N ARG A 487 -17.36 -1.34 23.84
CA ARG A 487 -16.92 -2.70 23.62
C ARG A 487 -16.67 -2.70 22.14
N GLY A 488 -15.41 -2.84 21.76
CA GLY A 488 -15.05 -2.52 20.40
C GLY A 488 -15.95 -3.28 19.42
N MET A 489 -16.49 -2.56 18.44
CA MET A 489 -17.49 -3.13 17.54
C MET A 489 -16.76 -3.97 16.50
N ALA A 490 -17.05 -5.27 16.47
CA ALA A 490 -16.47 -6.16 15.47
C ALA A 490 -17.11 -5.91 14.09
N LEU A 491 -16.29 -5.60 13.10
CA LEU A 491 -16.66 -5.48 11.70
C LEU A 491 -16.19 -6.73 10.94
N ASN A 492 -17.06 -7.33 10.13
CA ASN A 492 -16.72 -8.43 9.26
C ASN A 492 -16.65 -7.94 7.81
N ARG A 493 -15.45 -7.72 7.28
CA ARG A 493 -15.25 -7.23 5.90
C ARG A 493 -15.25 -8.34 4.83
N GLY A 494 -15.40 -9.60 5.26
CA GLY A 494 -15.30 -10.79 4.41
C GLY A 494 -16.54 -11.13 3.57
N TRP A 495 -17.59 -10.31 3.58
CA TRP A 495 -18.81 -10.56 2.80
C TRP A 495 -18.80 -9.68 1.55
N GLY A 496 -18.92 -10.31 0.37
CA GLY A 496 -18.79 -9.70 -0.96
C GLY A 496 -19.88 -8.70 -1.37
N ASP A 497 -20.49 -8.00 -0.41
CA ASP A 497 -21.44 -6.91 -0.62
C ASP A 497 -21.03 -5.61 0.11
N SER A 498 -19.80 -5.59 0.67
CA SER A 498 -19.15 -4.38 1.18
C SER A 498 -18.41 -3.69 0.03
N PRO A 499 -18.97 -2.67 -0.65
CA PRO A 499 -18.20 -1.89 -1.60
C PRO A 499 -17.05 -1.26 -0.84
N GLY A 500 -15.83 -1.57 -1.27
CA GLY A 500 -14.56 -1.28 -0.63
C GLY A 500 -14.15 0.19 -0.48
N SER A 501 -15.13 1.08 -0.35
CA SER A 501 -15.01 2.52 -0.19
C SER A 501 -15.07 2.88 1.29
N SER A 502 -14.22 3.82 1.70
CA SER A 502 -14.08 4.40 3.06
C SER A 502 -15.37 5.01 3.65
N CYS A 503 -16.49 4.86 2.94
CA CYS A 503 -17.83 5.29 3.29
C CYS A 503 -18.55 4.42 4.35
N GLU A 504 -18.08 3.21 4.65
CA GLU A 504 -18.71 2.35 5.69
C GLU A 504 -18.56 2.92 7.10
N PHE A 505 -17.61 3.85 7.32
CA PHE A 505 -17.42 4.52 8.61
C PHE A 505 -18.44 5.63 8.92
N VAL A 506 -19.44 5.87 8.04
CA VAL A 506 -20.37 7.00 8.17
C VAL A 506 -21.87 6.59 8.12
N GLY A 507 -22.20 5.29 8.29
CA GLY A 507 -23.59 4.83 8.29
C GLY A 507 -24.12 4.32 9.65
N GLY A 508 -25.12 5.02 10.22
CA GLY A 508 -26.14 4.43 11.11
C GLY A 508 -25.80 4.30 12.60
N TRP A 509 -25.85 5.41 13.36
CA TRP A 509 -25.82 5.37 14.84
C TRP A 509 -27.18 5.69 15.49
N GLU A 510 -28.26 5.60 14.71
CA GLU A 510 -29.64 5.68 15.19
C GLU A 510 -30.51 4.78 14.28
N GLU A 511 -30.65 3.50 14.62
CA GLU A 511 -31.81 2.63 14.40
C GLU A 511 -31.44 1.15 14.20
N SER A 512 -32.06 0.33 15.07
CA SER A 512 -32.51 -1.04 14.83
C SER A 512 -31.55 -2.20 15.15
N GLU A 513 -31.80 -2.73 16.34
CA GLU A 513 -31.79 -4.16 16.66
C GLU A 513 -32.46 -5.00 15.55
N SER A 514 -31.80 -6.07 15.07
CA SER A 514 -32.42 -7.37 14.77
C SER A 514 -31.39 -8.35 14.20
N GLY A 515 -31.41 -9.58 14.73
CA GLY A 515 -30.43 -10.61 14.45
C GLY A 515 -30.63 -11.39 13.14
N GLY A 516 -29.59 -12.12 12.73
CA GLY A 516 -29.68 -13.10 11.66
C GLY A 516 -28.40 -13.91 11.41
N GLY A 517 -28.44 -15.20 11.74
CA GLY A 517 -27.90 -16.32 10.94
C GLY A 517 -26.38 -16.49 10.73
N ARG A 518 -25.72 -17.24 11.62
CA ARG A 518 -24.37 -17.81 11.45
C ARG A 518 -24.30 -18.86 10.33
N ARG A 519 -23.31 -18.74 9.43
CA ARG A 519 -22.60 -19.87 8.79
C ARG A 519 -21.12 -19.52 8.72
N ASP A 520 -20.29 -20.34 9.36
CA ASP A 520 -18.84 -20.20 9.39
C ASP A 520 -18.22 -20.70 8.08
N VAL A 521 -17.50 -19.81 7.40
CA VAL A 521 -16.43 -20.16 6.45
C VAL A 521 -15.18 -19.44 6.93
N GLU A 522 -14.15 -20.20 7.28
CA GLU A 522 -12.89 -19.72 7.84
C GLU A 522 -12.14 -18.80 6.85
N SER A 523 -12.27 -17.49 7.04
CA SER A 523 -11.28 -16.50 6.58
C SER A 523 -10.97 -15.56 7.75
N GLY A 524 -10.06 -16.01 8.61
CA GLY A 524 -9.80 -15.46 9.94
C GLY A 524 -9.18 -14.06 10.01
N ASP A 525 -8.84 -13.43 8.88
CA ASP A 525 -8.14 -12.13 8.86
C ASP A 525 -9.01 -10.93 8.47
N SER A 526 -10.29 -11.16 8.14
CA SER A 526 -11.19 -10.10 7.66
C SER A 526 -11.95 -9.33 8.75
N THR A 527 -11.74 -9.66 10.02
CA THR A 527 -12.50 -9.03 11.12
C THR A 527 -11.67 -7.99 11.86
N THR A 528 -12.17 -6.77 11.94
CA THR A 528 -11.54 -5.67 12.68
C THR A 528 -12.44 -5.22 13.83
N THR A 529 -11.89 -4.47 14.77
CA THR A 529 -12.62 -3.97 15.94
C THR A 529 -12.51 -2.45 15.99
N LEU A 530 -13.65 -1.75 16.12
CA LEU A 530 -13.67 -0.29 16.23
C LEU A 530 -13.64 0.18 17.68
N PHE A 531 -12.79 1.14 17.98
CA PHE A 531 -12.70 1.79 19.28
C PHE A 531 -12.83 3.31 19.14
N GLY A 532 -13.76 3.90 19.89
CA GLY A 532 -14.05 5.33 19.86
C GLY A 532 -13.37 6.08 21.01
N PHE A 533 -12.82 7.24 20.69
CA PHE A 533 -12.40 8.28 21.63
C PHE A 533 -12.93 9.63 21.13
N PRO A 534 -13.03 10.67 21.97
CA PRO A 534 -13.45 11.99 21.51
C PRO A 534 -12.57 12.47 20.34
N GLY A 535 -13.20 12.67 19.19
CA GLY A 535 -12.53 13.10 17.96
C GLY A 535 -11.77 12.03 17.18
N LEU A 536 -11.73 10.78 17.64
CA LEU A 536 -10.96 9.70 17.00
C LEU A 536 -11.70 8.36 17.04
N VAL A 537 -11.69 7.65 15.91
CA VAL A 537 -12.10 6.24 15.85
C VAL A 537 -10.95 5.43 15.29
N PHE A 538 -10.55 4.41 16.03
CA PHE A 538 -9.51 3.45 15.64
C PHE A 538 -10.15 2.17 15.15
N GLU A 539 -9.79 1.75 13.95
CA GLU A 539 -10.02 0.40 13.49
C GLU A 539 -8.79 -0.46 13.77
N VAL A 540 -8.98 -1.55 14.51
CA VAL A 540 -7.89 -2.37 15.05
C VAL A 540 -8.01 -3.79 14.52
N LEU A 541 -6.90 -4.33 14.03
CA LEU A 541 -6.78 -5.71 13.58
C LEU A 541 -6.66 -6.67 14.77
N ARG A 542 -6.90 -7.96 14.55
CA ARG A 542 -6.75 -9.01 15.58
C ARG A 542 -5.36 -9.06 16.22
N ASN A 543 -4.32 -8.71 15.48
CA ASN A 543 -2.95 -8.65 15.97
C ASN A 543 -2.63 -7.35 16.74
N ASN A 544 -3.65 -6.57 17.11
CA ASN A 544 -3.53 -5.38 17.94
C ASN A 544 -2.76 -4.21 17.28
N TYR A 545 -2.75 -4.17 15.94
CA TYR A 545 -2.30 -3.01 15.17
C TYR A 545 -3.48 -2.22 14.62
N VAL A 546 -3.33 -0.90 14.55
CA VAL A 546 -4.32 -0.01 13.97
C VAL A 546 -4.26 -0.11 12.44
N ASN A 547 -5.37 -0.47 11.82
CA ASN A 547 -5.54 -0.46 10.37
C ASN A 547 -5.88 0.95 9.87
N THR A 548 -6.83 1.62 10.54
CA THR A 548 -7.37 2.91 10.10
C THR A 548 -7.62 3.82 11.29
N VAL A 549 -7.37 5.12 11.13
CA VAL A 549 -7.77 6.15 12.10
C VAL A 549 -8.67 7.17 11.43
N THR A 550 -9.89 7.35 11.94
CA THR A 550 -10.78 8.42 11.51
C THR A 550 -10.73 9.57 12.51
N VAL A 551 -10.47 10.78 12.03
CA VAL A 551 -10.42 12.02 12.81
C VAL A 551 -11.65 12.88 12.51
N PHE A 552 -12.25 13.45 13.56
CA PHE A 552 -13.48 14.25 13.53
C PHE A 552 -13.26 15.67 14.07
#